data_AF-A0A2W7MH06-F1
#
_entry.id   AF-A0A2W7MH06-F1
#
_cell.length_a   1.000
_cell.length_b   1.000
_cell.length_c   1.000
_cell.angle_alpha   90.00
_cell.angle_beta   90.00
_cell.angle_gamma   90.00
#
_symmetry.space_group_name_H-M   'P 1'
#
loop_
_entity.id
_entity.type
_entity.pdbx_description
1 polymer ?
#
loop_
_entity_poly.entity_id
_entity_poly.type
_entity_poly.pdbx_seq_one_letter_code
_entity_poly.pdbx_strand_id
1 'polypeptide(L)'
;MSNKKAVGLFSATIREHGGEELILPAKQIVFSVKEYELIVGGFARDDFPVGWGVQLGIYDGEIKPGSYPFDNGRRVGGFYNPRDPDSSWIGQEQSGNITLIEVDLEKKFVRGTYQFIAVSSHDPQKSAEIEGSFSLTE
;
A
#
# COMPACT_ATOMS: atom_id res chain seq x y z
N MET A 1 -14.50 12.85 11.99
CA MET A 1 -13.24 12.15 11.65
C MET A 1 -12.19 12.58 12.65
N SER A 2 -11.58 11.63 13.35
CA SER A 2 -10.52 11.88 14.32
C SER A 2 -9.28 12.45 13.59
N ASN A 3 -8.76 13.59 14.04
CA ASN A 3 -7.59 14.31 13.49
C ASN A 3 -6.24 13.61 13.76
N LYS A 4 -6.22 12.29 13.87
CA LYS A 4 -5.00 11.53 14.15
C LYS A 4 -4.17 11.41 12.87
N LYS A 5 -2.95 11.93 12.91
CA LYS A 5 -1.97 11.80 11.83
C LYS A 5 -1.20 10.52 12.07
N ALA A 6 -1.13 9.66 11.07
CA ALA A 6 -0.23 8.51 11.09
C ALA A 6 1.22 8.99 11.34
N VAL A 7 1.90 8.36 12.29
CA VAL A 7 3.31 8.64 12.60
C VAL A 7 4.12 7.36 12.44
N GLY A 8 5.31 7.49 11.82
CA GLY A 8 6.27 6.40 11.72
C GLY A 8 6.95 6.34 10.36
N LEU A 9 7.39 5.15 10.01
CA LEU A 9 8.14 4.88 8.77
C LEU A 9 7.22 4.25 7.73
N PHE A 10 7.32 4.75 6.50
CA PHE A 10 6.75 4.15 5.32
C PHE A 10 7.79 4.24 4.19
N SER A 11 7.96 3.17 3.45
CA SER A 11 8.89 3.08 2.33
C SER A 11 8.23 2.35 1.19
N ALA A 12 8.46 2.82 -0.04
CA ALA A 12 8.06 2.11 -1.25
C ALA A 12 9.16 2.26 -2.31
N THR A 13 9.56 1.12 -2.86
CA THR A 13 10.40 0.98 -4.03
C THR A 13 9.52 0.50 -5.18
N ILE A 14 9.63 1.15 -6.33
CA ILE A 14 8.78 0.92 -7.50
C ILE A 14 9.64 0.69 -8.73
N ARG A 15 9.31 -0.33 -9.52
CA ARG A 15 9.89 -0.56 -10.85
C ARG A 15 8.77 -0.63 -11.88
N GLU A 16 8.54 0.48 -12.59
CA GLU A 16 7.56 0.53 -13.68
C GLU A 16 8.13 -0.18 -14.91
N HIS A 17 7.39 -1.14 -15.49
CA HIS A 17 7.74 -1.86 -16.72
C HIS A 17 9.13 -2.53 -16.75
N GLY A 18 9.64 -2.98 -15.59
CA GLY A 18 11.01 -3.53 -15.50
C GLY A 18 12.11 -2.49 -15.73
N GLY A 19 11.76 -1.20 -15.68
CA GLY A 19 12.66 -0.07 -15.88
C GLY A 19 13.52 0.25 -14.66
N GLU A 20 13.82 1.53 -14.48
CA GLU A 20 14.60 2.00 -13.33
C GLU A 20 13.85 1.83 -12.01
N GLU A 21 14.63 1.71 -10.93
CA GLU A 21 14.10 1.69 -9.59
C GLU A 21 13.80 3.12 -9.12
N LEU A 22 12.56 3.34 -8.69
CA LEU A 22 12.07 4.61 -8.17
C LEU A 22 11.78 4.47 -6.68
N ILE A 23 12.21 5.46 -5.90
CA ILE A 23 11.91 5.54 -4.47
C ILE A 23 10.79 6.55 -4.29
N LEU A 24 9.68 6.15 -3.67
CA LEU A 24 8.57 7.05 -3.36
C LEU A 24 8.95 8.00 -2.21
N PRO A 25 9.02 9.32 -2.41
CA PRO A 25 9.30 10.28 -1.35
C PRO A 25 7.99 10.61 -0.61
N ALA A 26 7.44 9.64 0.13
CA ALA A 26 6.13 9.77 0.78
C ALA A 26 6.09 10.95 1.77
N LYS A 27 5.32 11.99 1.45
CA LYS A 27 5.07 13.16 2.31
C LYS A 27 3.75 13.06 3.07
N GLN A 28 2.80 12.29 2.53
CA GLN A 28 1.51 12.02 3.16
C GLN A 28 1.39 10.51 3.42
N ILE A 29 1.10 10.16 4.67
CA ILE A 29 0.84 8.78 5.08
C ILE A 29 -0.64 8.62 5.40
N VAL A 30 -1.23 7.54 4.91
CA VAL A 30 -2.58 7.08 5.25
C VAL A 30 -2.42 5.81 6.09
N PHE A 31 -3.05 5.80 7.26
CA PHE A 31 -3.00 4.64 8.16
C PHE A 31 -4.32 4.53 8.92
N SER A 32 -4.85 3.32 8.99
CA SER A 32 -5.98 2.96 9.84
C SER A 32 -5.83 1.51 10.26
N VAL A 33 -5.92 1.21 11.55
CA VAL A 33 -5.93 -0.18 12.05
C VAL A 33 -7.07 -0.46 13.03
N LYS A 34 -7.86 -1.48 12.69
CA LYS A 34 -8.95 -2.05 13.49
C LYS A 34 -8.81 -3.57 13.50
N GLU A 35 -9.65 -4.22 14.30
CA GLU A 35 -9.66 -5.67 14.46
C GLU A 35 -9.83 -6.43 13.13
N TYR A 36 -10.59 -5.86 12.17
CA TYR A 36 -10.92 -6.49 10.89
C TYR A 36 -10.55 -5.66 9.66
N GLU A 37 -9.78 -4.58 9.85
CA GLU A 37 -9.42 -3.66 8.77
C GLU A 37 -8.04 -3.06 9.02
N LEU A 38 -7.19 -3.13 8.00
CA LEU A 38 -5.93 -2.39 7.91
C LEU A 38 -5.91 -1.60 6.61
N ILE A 39 -5.57 -0.32 6.69
CA ILE A 39 -5.23 0.51 5.54
C ILE A 39 -3.85 1.12 5.81
N VAL A 40 -2.95 1.01 4.84
CA VAL A 40 -1.61 1.61 4.87
C VAL A 40 -1.34 2.24 3.51
N GLY A 41 -0.83 3.46 3.47
CA GLY A 41 -0.45 4.09 2.21
C GLY A 41 0.52 5.25 2.39
N GLY A 42 1.24 5.55 1.33
CA GLY A 42 2.17 6.66 1.25
C GLY A 42 2.05 7.37 -0.10
N PHE A 43 2.12 8.70 -0.08
CA PHE A 43 1.93 9.54 -1.26
C PHE A 43 2.94 10.70 -1.28
N ALA A 44 3.55 10.95 -2.44
CA ALA A 44 4.65 11.91 -2.59
C ALA A 44 4.24 13.38 -2.50
N ARG A 45 2.98 13.67 -2.86
CA ARG A 45 2.31 14.98 -3.03
C ARG A 45 3.19 16.21 -3.31
N ASP A 46 3.01 16.78 -4.52
CA ASP A 46 2.65 18.18 -4.76
C ASP A 46 1.76 18.18 -6.05
N ASP A 47 0.49 18.55 -5.91
CA ASP A 47 -0.48 19.02 -6.95
C ASP A 47 -0.83 18.16 -8.21
N PHE A 48 -1.79 17.21 -8.13
CA PHE A 48 -2.82 16.84 -9.14
C PHE A 48 -3.72 15.70 -8.56
N PRO A 49 -4.92 15.37 -9.09
CA PRO A 49 -6.03 14.83 -8.30
C PRO A 49 -5.82 13.41 -7.71
N VAL A 50 -4.80 12.67 -8.15
CA VAL A 50 -4.42 11.35 -7.63
C VAL A 50 -2.90 11.32 -7.52
N GLY A 51 -2.34 11.85 -6.43
CA GLY A 51 -0.88 11.99 -6.29
C GLY A 51 -0.15 10.64 -6.40
N TRP A 52 1.07 10.66 -6.96
CA TRP A 52 1.99 9.51 -7.02
C TRP A 52 2.10 8.84 -5.65
N GLY A 53 1.87 7.53 -5.59
CA GLY A 53 1.84 6.82 -4.33
C GLY A 53 1.21 5.44 -4.39
N VAL A 54 1.12 4.82 -3.23
CA VAL A 54 0.65 3.45 -3.06
C VAL A 54 -0.27 3.39 -1.83
N GLN A 55 -1.30 2.55 -1.92
CA GLN A 55 -2.12 2.17 -0.78
C GLN A 55 -2.36 0.66 -0.80
N LEU A 56 -2.45 0.09 0.38
CA LEU A 56 -2.67 -1.32 0.67
C LEU A 56 -3.85 -1.44 1.62
N GLY A 57 -4.56 -2.55 1.53
CA GLY A 57 -5.70 -2.86 2.37
C GLY A 57 -5.79 -4.34 2.73
N ILE A 58 -6.13 -4.62 3.98
CA ILE A 58 -6.65 -5.92 4.43
C ILE A 58 -8.03 -5.64 5.04
N TYR A 59 -9.05 -6.31 4.53
CA TYR A 59 -10.44 -6.19 4.92
C TYR A 59 -10.98 -7.55 5.35
N ASP A 60 -12.17 -7.57 5.96
CA ASP A 60 -12.98 -8.77 6.21
C ASP A 60 -12.20 -9.96 6.79
N GLY A 61 -11.30 -9.68 7.74
CA GLY A 61 -10.47 -10.68 8.38
C GLY A 61 -9.67 -10.13 9.55
N GLU A 62 -9.46 -10.96 10.57
CA GLU A 62 -8.72 -10.58 11.77
C GLU A 62 -7.30 -10.07 11.41
N ILE A 63 -6.98 -8.87 11.89
CA ILE A 63 -5.66 -8.23 11.72
C ILE A 63 -4.73 -8.73 12.82
N LYS A 64 -3.79 -9.59 12.44
CA LYS A 64 -2.80 -10.21 13.32
C LYS A 64 -1.49 -10.48 12.56
N PRO A 65 -0.38 -10.75 13.24
CA PRO A 65 0.85 -11.13 12.56
C PRO A 65 0.65 -12.32 11.62
N GLY A 66 1.17 -12.23 10.40
CA GLY A 66 0.94 -13.21 9.35
C GLY A 66 1.16 -12.67 7.95
N SER A 67 1.11 -13.56 6.95
CA SER A 67 1.18 -13.20 5.53
C SER A 67 -0.20 -13.25 4.90
N TYR A 68 -0.57 -12.17 4.22
CA TYR A 68 -1.84 -11.95 3.58
C TYR A 68 -1.59 -11.85 2.07
N PRO A 69 -1.82 -12.92 1.29
CA PRO A 69 -1.63 -12.89 -0.15
C PRO A 69 -2.68 -11.99 -0.80
N PHE A 70 -2.29 -11.26 -1.85
CA PHE A 70 -3.23 -10.48 -2.65
C PHE A 70 -4.29 -11.40 -3.28
N ASP A 71 -5.57 -11.05 -3.13
CA ASP A 71 -6.69 -11.83 -3.67
C ASP A 71 -7.63 -10.98 -4.53
N ASN A 72 -8.22 -11.59 -5.56
CA ASN A 72 -9.25 -10.94 -6.38
C ASN A 72 -10.58 -10.74 -5.63
N GLY A 73 -10.65 -11.16 -4.36
CA GLY A 73 -11.83 -11.16 -3.50
C GLY A 73 -12.09 -9.85 -2.75
N ARG A 74 -11.27 -8.81 -2.98
CA ARG A 74 -11.28 -7.52 -2.27
C ARG A 74 -10.84 -7.58 -0.81
N ARG A 75 -10.47 -8.76 -0.30
CA ARG A 75 -10.06 -8.91 1.10
C ARG A 75 -8.65 -8.37 1.28
N VAL A 76 -7.73 -8.70 0.38
CA VAL A 76 -6.35 -8.22 0.43
C VAL A 76 -6.01 -7.61 -0.91
N GLY A 77 -5.66 -6.33 -0.91
CA GLY A 77 -5.36 -5.64 -2.15
C GLY A 77 -4.58 -4.35 -1.95
N GLY A 78 -4.36 -3.67 -3.06
CA GLY A 78 -3.67 -2.40 -3.08
C GLY A 78 -3.74 -1.76 -4.46
N PHE A 79 -3.36 -0.50 -4.51
CA PHE A 79 -3.22 0.24 -5.76
C PHE A 79 -1.92 1.04 -5.76
N TYR A 80 -1.47 1.35 -6.96
CA TYR A 80 -0.38 2.26 -7.23
C TYR A 80 -0.87 3.36 -8.17
N ASN A 81 -0.60 4.61 -7.85
CA ASN A 81 -0.76 5.72 -8.79
C ASN A 81 0.62 5.99 -9.40
N PRO A 82 0.82 5.88 -10.72
CA PRO A 82 2.09 6.16 -11.37
C PRO A 82 2.50 7.62 -11.27
N ARG A 83 3.78 7.90 -11.49
CA ARG A 83 4.33 9.27 -11.39
C ARG A 83 3.77 10.21 -12.46
N ASP A 84 3.53 9.68 -13.66
CA ASP A 84 2.77 10.34 -14.73
C ASP A 84 1.35 9.75 -14.75
N PRO A 85 0.40 10.36 -14.02
CA PRO A 85 -0.86 9.72 -13.70
C PRO A 85 -1.78 9.65 -14.92
N ASP A 86 -2.02 8.44 -15.43
CA ASP A 86 -3.16 8.15 -16.31
C ASP A 86 -4.38 7.67 -15.51
N SER A 87 -4.17 6.71 -14.60
CA SER A 87 -5.14 6.19 -13.64
C SER A 87 -4.45 5.47 -12.49
N SER A 88 -5.20 5.06 -11.47
CA SER A 88 -4.69 4.08 -10.49
C SER A 88 -4.53 2.71 -11.15
N TRP A 89 -3.41 2.05 -10.88
CA TRP A 89 -3.12 0.68 -11.27
C TRP A 89 -3.42 -0.24 -10.09
N ILE A 90 -4.04 -1.38 -10.35
CA ILE A 90 -4.58 -2.26 -9.31
C ILE A 90 -3.68 -3.46 -9.10
N GLY A 91 -3.43 -3.81 -7.84
CA GLY A 91 -2.68 -4.99 -7.45
C GLY A 91 -3.33 -6.27 -7.99
N GLN A 92 -2.54 -7.10 -8.67
CA GLN A 92 -3.00 -8.35 -9.27
C GLN A 92 -3.14 -9.44 -8.21
N GLU A 93 -4.14 -10.31 -8.37
CA GLU A 93 -4.27 -11.53 -7.56
C GLU A 93 -3.00 -12.38 -7.63
N GLN A 94 -2.60 -12.94 -6.48
CA GLN A 94 -1.42 -13.80 -6.34
C GLN A 94 -0.10 -13.15 -6.77
N SER A 95 -0.06 -11.83 -6.98
CA SER A 95 1.16 -11.12 -7.38
C SER A 95 2.11 -10.80 -6.23
N GLY A 96 1.69 -11.08 -4.99
CA GLY A 96 2.49 -10.87 -3.81
C GLY A 96 1.65 -10.84 -2.53
N ASN A 97 2.21 -10.27 -1.47
CA ASN A 97 1.69 -10.38 -0.11
C ASN A 97 1.84 -9.07 0.67
N ILE A 98 0.98 -8.88 1.66
CA ILE A 98 1.22 -7.99 2.81
C ILE A 98 1.63 -8.90 3.98
N THR A 99 2.79 -8.68 4.57
CA THR A 99 3.26 -9.44 5.74
C THR A 99 3.25 -8.55 6.97
N LEU A 100 2.39 -8.86 7.93
CA LEU A 100 2.33 -8.19 9.23
C LEU A 100 3.29 -8.89 10.19
N ILE A 101 4.28 -8.15 10.68
CA ILE A 101 5.29 -8.62 11.63
C ILE A 101 4.80 -8.41 13.06
N GLU A 102 4.15 -7.27 13.31
CA GLU A 102 3.67 -6.87 14.63
C GLU A 102 2.36 -6.10 14.51
N VAL A 103 1.40 -6.43 15.37
CA VAL A 103 0.10 -5.78 15.46
C VAL A 103 -0.20 -5.54 16.93
N ASP A 104 -0.45 -4.28 17.29
CA ASP A 104 -0.92 -3.86 18.61
C ASP A 104 -2.17 -2.98 18.42
N LEU A 105 -3.35 -3.59 18.57
CA LEU A 105 -4.63 -2.92 18.34
C LEU A 105 -4.99 -1.90 19.43
N GLU A 106 -4.42 -2.04 20.62
CA GLU A 106 -4.60 -1.12 21.74
C GLU A 106 -3.82 0.18 21.48
N LYS A 107 -2.56 0.05 21.06
CA LYS A 107 -1.70 1.19 20.68
C LYS A 107 -1.92 1.66 19.25
N LYS A 108 -2.83 1.04 18.49
CA LYS A 108 -3.03 1.30 17.06
C LYS A 108 -1.72 1.30 16.30
N PHE A 109 -0.94 0.24 16.44
CA PHE A 109 0.38 0.11 15.84
C PHE A 109 0.45 -1.13 14.95
N VAL A 110 1.06 -0.98 13.77
CA VAL A 110 1.37 -2.10 12.89
C VAL A 110 2.75 -1.91 12.28
N ARG A 111 3.52 -3.00 12.23
CA ARG A 111 4.75 -3.10 11.45
C ARG A 111 4.66 -4.25 10.46
N GLY A 112 5.10 -4.03 9.23
CA GLY A 112 5.06 -5.03 8.19
C GLY A 112 5.86 -4.68 6.95
N THR A 113 5.83 -5.60 6.01
CA THR A 113 6.40 -5.47 4.67
C THR A 113 5.33 -5.80 3.64
N TYR A 114 5.57 -5.42 2.39
CA TYR A 114 4.68 -5.76 1.30
C TYR A 114 5.44 -5.88 -0.02
N GLN A 115 4.89 -6.67 -0.92
CA GLN A 115 5.32 -6.78 -2.31
C GLN A 115 4.10 -7.13 -3.16
N PHE A 116 3.94 -6.52 -4.33
CA PHE A 116 2.89 -6.87 -5.30
C PHE A 116 3.19 -6.30 -6.68
N ILE A 117 2.42 -6.75 -7.68
CA ILE A 117 2.42 -6.18 -9.04
C ILE A 117 1.11 -5.42 -9.25
N ALA A 118 1.20 -4.13 -9.57
CA ALA A 118 0.06 -3.33 -10.00
C ALA A 118 -0.02 -3.28 -11.53
N VAL A 119 -1.22 -3.32 -12.11
CA VAL A 119 -1.45 -3.24 -13.56
C VAL A 119 -2.51 -2.19 -13.89
N SER A 120 -2.32 -1.44 -14.97
CA SER A 120 -3.31 -0.49 -15.46
C SER A 120 -4.53 -1.22 -16.04
N SER A 121 -5.73 -0.78 -15.66
CA SER A 121 -6.97 -1.28 -16.26
C SER A 121 -7.21 -0.72 -17.68
N HIS A 122 -6.53 0.37 -18.05
CA HIS A 122 -6.62 0.99 -19.37
C HIS A 122 -5.59 0.43 -20.36
N ASP A 123 -4.45 -0.02 -19.87
CA ASP A 123 -3.39 -0.65 -20.66
C ASP A 123 -2.71 -1.78 -19.87
N PRO A 124 -3.12 -3.05 -20.05
CA PRO A 124 -2.55 -4.18 -19.31
C PRO A 124 -1.06 -4.44 -19.56
N GLN A 125 -0.45 -3.80 -20.57
CA GLN A 125 1.01 -3.83 -20.76
C GLN A 125 1.74 -2.90 -19.77
N LYS A 126 1.00 -2.01 -19.10
CA LYS A 126 1.49 -1.16 -18.02
C LYS A 126 1.40 -1.85 -16.68
N SER A 127 2.56 -2.09 -16.09
CA SER A 127 2.70 -2.70 -14.78
C SER A 127 3.82 -2.05 -13.96
N ALA A 128 3.71 -2.21 -12.65
CA ALA A 128 4.75 -1.84 -11.71
C ALA A 128 4.94 -2.95 -10.69
N GLU A 129 6.20 -3.34 -10.48
CA GLU A 129 6.60 -4.11 -9.29
C GLU A 129 6.78 -3.13 -8.14
N ILE A 130 6.08 -3.38 -7.03
CA ILE A 130 6.12 -2.51 -5.86
C ILE A 130 6.48 -3.34 -4.65
N GLU A 131 7.45 -2.87 -3.87
CA GLU A 131 7.80 -3.45 -2.58
C GLU A 131 8.08 -2.37 -1.55
N GLY A 132 8.00 -2.73 -0.27
CA GLY A 132 8.26 -1.77 0.78
C GLY A 132 8.04 -2.30 2.19
N SER A 133 8.16 -1.37 3.13
CA SER A 133 7.97 -1.63 4.55
C SER A 133 7.29 -0.47 5.25
N PHE A 134 6.61 -0.77 6.35
CA PHE A 134 5.93 0.21 7.17
C PHE A 134 6.05 -0.15 8.65
N SER A 135 6.08 0.88 9.49
CA SER A 135 5.97 0.79 10.94
C SER A 135 5.28 2.06 11.42
N LEU A 136 3.98 1.96 11.67
CA LEU A 136 3.08 3.10 11.81
C LEU A 136 2.20 3.00 13.05
N THR A 137 1.84 4.15 13.61
CA THR A 137 0.88 4.30 14.71
C THR A 137 -0.07 5.49 14.47
N GLU A 138 -1.28 5.44 15.06
CA GLU A 138 -2.32 6.51 15.01
C GLU A 138 -2.37 7.44 16.23
#